data_AF-A0A5B8MPX2-F1
#
_entry.id   AF-A0A5B8MPX2-F1
#
_cell.length_a   1.000
_cell.length_b   1.000
_cell.length_c   1.000
_cell.angle_alpha   90.00
_cell.angle_beta   90.00
_cell.angle_gamma   90.00
#
_symmetry.space_group_name_H-M   'P 1'
#
loop_
_entity.id
_entity.type
_entity.pdbx_description
1 polymer ?
#
loop_
_entity_poly.entity_id
_entity_poly.type
_entity_poly.pdbx_seq_one_letter_code
_entity_poly.pdbx_strand_id
1 'polypeptide(L)'
;MSTSPATPKVKKRGSIIADTKEKLASPQTPPPKSSVDKNELNALRKTSLVTRRSSSFNSGEIAKMAQTPSPKSTPLTPEEADVIEKAKETRAKEQEKEEFEKSIDKATRRKSRVSEASLEVAKGEVDIKKEIARRSTKEMNSNLPATQEDALSEMERREAEEKAFKRQREVSAFAHALKRDSLVEDNLHGDQYKARKGELAAAHSTYQNVQEEKKKGGRGTVSIPGGEVDVKSLDGAIRVKAKVSVGENNDGAAENGQQPDWQKKGWNNERKLTGKRGFLLKKGGSKRNEKGRSVKLFTRHNWNTRFFMLNTSTKELSYFRNEVDPQPLGILKLPDFTIQRIAHHVHGFVLELNGPNRRGFLIAAANTKELEDWEGAINSFCATEEK
;
A
#
# COMPACT_ATOMS: atom_id res chain seq x y z
N MET A 1 -44.15 -44.00 29.68
CA MET A 1 -43.07 -44.94 30.08
C MET A 1 -41.75 -44.34 29.65
N SER A 2 -40.87 -44.13 30.63
CA SER A 2 -39.63 -43.34 30.57
C SER A 2 -38.45 -44.26 30.26
N THR A 3 -37.57 -43.87 29.33
CA THR A 3 -36.20 -44.41 29.23
C THR A 3 -35.25 -43.37 28.62
N SER A 4 -34.37 -42.81 29.45
CA SER A 4 -33.18 -42.03 29.08
C SER A 4 -32.09 -42.91 28.45
N PRO A 5 -31.21 -42.38 27.58
CA PRO A 5 -29.96 -43.03 27.24
C PRO A 5 -28.74 -42.37 27.90
N ALA A 6 -27.79 -43.25 28.21
CA ALA A 6 -26.64 -43.10 29.07
C ALA A 6 -25.45 -42.35 28.44
N THR A 7 -24.63 -41.75 29.31
CA THR A 7 -23.32 -41.13 29.02
C THR A 7 -22.19 -42.17 28.91
N PRO A 8 -21.20 -41.98 28.03
CA PRO A 8 -20.01 -42.84 27.99
C PRO A 8 -18.86 -42.34 28.87
N LYS A 9 -18.14 -43.33 29.40
CA LYS A 9 -17.07 -43.27 30.40
C LYS A 9 -15.75 -42.68 29.87
N VAL A 10 -15.12 -41.90 30.74
CA VAL A 10 -13.72 -41.43 30.71
C VAL A 10 -12.74 -42.60 30.79
N LYS A 11 -11.78 -42.69 29.85
CA LYS A 11 -10.60 -43.56 29.97
C LYS A 11 -9.33 -42.72 30.17
N LYS A 12 -8.75 -42.86 31.36
CA LYS A 12 -7.37 -42.47 31.71
C LYS A 12 -6.36 -43.40 31.04
N ARG A 13 -5.40 -42.83 30.32
CA ARG A 13 -4.04 -43.34 30.02
C ARG A 13 -3.19 -42.08 29.83
N GLY A 14 -1.96 -41.94 30.27
CA GLY A 14 -0.98 -42.80 30.91
C GLY A 14 0.31 -42.00 30.82
N SER A 15 0.87 -41.63 31.96
CA SER A 15 2.12 -40.89 32.11
C SER A 15 3.28 -41.80 31.75
N ILE A 16 4.19 -41.33 30.88
CA ILE A 16 5.56 -41.86 30.77
C ILE A 16 6.51 -40.67 30.65
N ILE A 17 7.48 -40.69 31.56
CA ILE A 17 8.62 -39.80 31.75
C ILE A 17 9.70 -40.17 30.73
N ALA A 18 10.35 -39.18 30.12
CA ALA A 18 11.74 -39.32 29.67
C ALA A 18 12.41 -37.95 29.61
N ASP A 19 13.29 -37.74 30.57
CA ASP A 19 14.29 -36.68 30.64
C ASP A 19 15.27 -36.75 29.46
N THR A 20 15.52 -35.61 28.82
CA THR A 20 16.83 -35.29 28.23
C THR A 20 17.06 -33.78 28.34
N LYS A 21 17.76 -33.40 29.43
CA LYS A 21 18.44 -32.12 29.57
C LYS A 21 19.72 -32.18 28.72
N GLU A 22 19.79 -31.43 27.64
CA GLU A 22 21.06 -31.06 27.03
C GLU A 22 21.21 -29.54 27.04
N LYS A 23 22.27 -29.11 27.73
CA LYS A 23 22.55 -27.76 28.18
C LYS A 23 23.69 -27.23 27.32
N LEU A 24 23.38 -26.59 26.21
CA LEU A 24 24.35 -25.85 25.41
C LEU A 24 24.24 -24.36 25.73
N ALA A 25 25.19 -23.90 26.53
CA ALA A 25 25.40 -22.49 26.82
C ALA A 25 26.12 -21.84 25.64
N SER A 26 25.50 -20.84 25.03
CA SER A 26 26.17 -19.90 24.11
C SER A 26 26.53 -18.62 24.87
N PRO A 27 27.75 -18.09 24.74
CA PRO A 27 28.15 -16.84 25.38
C PRO A 27 27.52 -15.64 24.63
N GLN A 28 26.64 -14.90 25.30
CA GLN A 28 26.17 -13.59 24.85
C GLN A 28 27.12 -12.51 25.40
N THR A 29 27.90 -11.90 24.50
CA THR A 29 28.55 -10.60 24.75
C THR A 29 27.53 -9.47 24.62
N PRO A 30 27.37 -8.58 25.62
CA PRO A 30 26.49 -7.42 25.49
C PRO A 30 27.14 -6.33 24.59
N PRO A 31 26.37 -5.64 23.73
CA PRO A 31 26.88 -4.50 22.97
C PRO A 31 27.14 -3.29 23.89
N PRO A 32 28.12 -2.43 23.56
CA PRO A 32 28.45 -1.26 24.35
C PRO A 32 27.33 -0.23 24.34
N LYS A 33 26.96 0.25 25.53
CA LYS A 33 26.05 1.37 25.73
C LYS A 33 26.74 2.67 25.29
N SER A 34 26.31 3.27 24.19
CA SER A 34 26.61 4.67 23.89
C SER A 34 25.64 5.57 24.64
N SER A 35 26.09 6.11 25.76
CA SER A 35 25.44 7.22 26.44
C SER A 35 25.70 8.50 25.66
N VAL A 36 24.76 8.89 24.79
CA VAL A 36 24.71 10.24 24.25
C VAL A 36 23.78 11.06 25.15
N ASP A 37 24.38 12.03 25.81
CA ASP A 37 23.73 12.97 26.73
C ASP A 37 22.59 13.73 26.03
N LYS A 38 21.35 13.46 26.47
CA LYS A 38 20.15 14.15 25.98
C LYS A 38 20.01 15.59 26.50
N ASN A 39 20.99 16.09 27.25
CA ASN A 39 20.93 17.39 27.91
C ASN A 39 21.53 18.55 27.10
N GLU A 40 22.31 18.31 26.05
CA GLU A 40 22.86 19.42 25.23
C GLU A 40 21.91 19.91 24.13
N LEU A 41 20.95 19.08 23.68
CA LEU A 41 20.06 19.46 22.58
C LEU A 41 18.93 20.43 22.97
N ASN A 42 18.69 20.64 24.27
CA ASN A 42 17.66 21.56 24.78
C ASN A 42 18.19 22.98 25.10
N ALA A 43 19.51 23.19 25.10
CA ALA A 43 20.11 24.49 25.37
C ALA A 43 20.07 25.44 24.15
N LEU A 44 19.97 24.92 22.91
CA LEU A 44 19.99 25.70 21.67
C LEU A 44 18.59 26.13 21.15
N ARG A 45 17.51 25.79 21.86
CA ARG A 45 16.12 26.17 21.46
C ARG A 45 15.54 27.38 22.20
N LYS A 46 16.30 28.04 23.08
CA LYS A 46 15.79 29.13 23.94
C LYS A 46 16.23 30.56 23.57
N THR A 47 16.85 30.77 22.41
CA THR A 47 17.31 32.11 22.00
C THR A 47 16.76 32.52 20.64
N SER A 48 15.43 32.64 20.49
CA SER A 48 14.82 33.43 19.41
C SER A 48 13.34 33.74 19.65
N LEU A 49 13.01 34.43 20.75
CA LEU A 49 11.67 34.99 20.93
C LEU A 49 11.69 36.30 21.75
N VAL A 50 12.31 37.30 21.15
CA VAL A 50 12.30 38.73 21.54
C VAL A 50 12.33 39.43 20.16
N THR A 51 11.36 40.16 19.63
CA THR A 51 10.40 41.13 20.18
C THR A 51 9.29 41.31 19.13
N ARG A 52 8.01 41.29 19.51
CA ARG A 52 6.94 42.06 18.84
C ARG A 52 5.77 42.21 19.81
N ARG A 53 5.89 43.23 20.67
CA ARG A 53 4.77 43.81 21.39
C ARG A 53 3.86 44.48 20.36
N SER A 54 2.70 43.89 20.10
CA SER A 54 1.55 44.59 19.52
C SER A 54 0.58 44.88 20.65
N SER A 55 0.38 46.17 20.88
CA SER A 55 -0.54 46.79 21.83
C SER A 55 -1.96 46.23 21.68
N SER A 56 -2.43 45.51 22.69
CA SER A 56 -3.85 45.29 22.92
C SER A 56 -4.43 46.57 23.54
N PHE A 57 -5.08 47.38 22.71
CA PHE A 57 -5.91 48.48 23.19
C PHE A 57 -7.16 47.88 23.86
N ASN A 58 -7.33 48.13 25.16
CA ASN A 58 -8.54 47.81 25.91
C ASN A 58 -9.69 48.67 25.37
N SER A 59 -10.56 48.09 24.56
CA SER A 59 -11.84 48.70 24.14
C SER A 59 -12.97 48.30 25.11
N GLY A 60 -12.75 48.53 26.40
CA GLY A 60 -13.63 48.07 27.46
C GLY A 60 -13.99 49.14 28.48
N GLU A 61 -14.10 50.42 28.09
CA GLU A 61 -14.54 51.44 29.06
C GLU A 61 -15.07 52.75 28.47
N ILE A 62 -15.89 52.69 27.41
CA ILE A 62 -16.66 53.88 26.97
C ILE A 62 -18.07 53.44 26.55
N ALA A 63 -18.88 53.03 27.54
CA ALA A 63 -20.29 52.68 27.33
C ALA A 63 -21.24 53.43 28.28
N LYS A 64 -20.85 54.60 28.77
CA LYS A 64 -21.69 55.44 29.64
C LYS A 64 -21.40 56.92 29.39
N MET A 65 -21.88 57.46 28.28
CA MET A 65 -22.26 58.88 28.12
C MET A 65 -22.70 59.10 26.67
N ALA A 66 -23.82 59.80 26.49
CA ALA A 66 -24.47 60.20 25.24
C ALA A 66 -25.70 59.36 24.80
N GLN A 67 -26.75 59.39 25.62
CA GLN A 67 -28.11 59.48 25.09
C GLN A 67 -28.38 60.95 24.77
N THR A 68 -27.97 61.40 23.59
CA THR A 68 -28.52 62.62 22.98
C THR A 68 -29.75 62.23 22.17
N PRO A 69 -30.88 62.95 22.29
CA PRO A 69 -32.09 62.65 21.55
C PRO A 69 -31.82 62.82 20.04
N SER A 70 -32.04 61.73 19.30
CA SER A 70 -31.91 61.68 17.85
C SER A 70 -32.74 62.81 17.20
N PRO A 71 -32.16 63.63 16.32
CA PRO A 71 -32.95 64.57 15.53
C PRO A 71 -33.96 63.78 14.69
N LYS A 72 -35.22 64.22 14.71
CA LYS A 72 -36.29 63.68 13.87
C LYS A 72 -35.81 63.71 12.42
N SER A 73 -35.56 62.54 11.85
CA SER A 73 -35.13 62.39 10.47
C SER A 73 -36.25 62.86 9.55
N THR A 74 -36.01 63.97 8.85
CA THR A 74 -36.81 64.39 7.72
C THR A 74 -36.82 63.25 6.70
N PRO A 75 -37.98 62.83 6.18
CA PRO A 75 -38.05 61.77 5.17
C PRO A 75 -37.26 62.21 3.93
N LEU A 76 -36.25 61.41 3.58
CA LEU A 76 -35.42 61.61 2.38
C LEU A 76 -36.31 61.62 1.15
N THR A 77 -36.05 62.56 0.25
CA THR A 77 -36.75 62.63 -1.03
C THR A 77 -36.29 61.47 -1.93
N PRO A 78 -37.13 60.99 -2.87
CA PRO A 78 -36.76 59.90 -3.77
C PRO A 78 -35.47 60.15 -4.58
N GLU A 79 -35.16 61.40 -4.90
CA GLU A 79 -33.91 61.78 -5.58
C GLU A 79 -32.68 61.58 -4.68
N GLU A 80 -32.77 61.92 -3.39
CA GLU A 80 -31.67 61.72 -2.44
C GLU A 80 -31.41 60.23 -2.18
N ALA A 81 -32.45 59.40 -2.22
CA ALA A 81 -32.31 57.95 -2.09
C ALA A 81 -31.51 57.33 -3.26
N ASP A 82 -31.79 57.77 -4.50
CA ASP A 82 -31.10 57.28 -5.71
C ASP A 82 -29.62 57.69 -5.75
N VAL A 83 -29.31 58.90 -5.25
CA VAL A 83 -27.91 59.37 -5.10
C VAL A 83 -27.16 58.53 -4.06
N ILE A 84 -27.79 58.19 -2.94
CA ILE A 84 -27.19 57.35 -1.90
C ILE A 84 -26.96 55.92 -2.42
N GLU A 85 -27.87 55.37 -3.22
CA GLU A 85 -27.73 54.04 -3.81
C GLU A 85 -26.58 53.99 -4.81
N LYS A 86 -26.50 54.96 -5.73
CA LYS A 86 -25.36 55.08 -6.66
C LYS A 86 -24.03 55.26 -5.93
N ALA A 87 -23.99 56.05 -4.85
CA ALA A 87 -22.79 56.23 -4.04
C ALA A 87 -22.35 54.95 -3.30
N LYS A 88 -23.31 54.10 -2.91
CA LYS A 88 -22.99 52.78 -2.32
C LYS A 88 -22.44 51.84 -3.38
N GLU A 89 -23.01 51.84 -4.58
CA GLU A 89 -22.56 50.98 -5.67
C GLU A 89 -21.13 51.35 -6.14
N THR A 90 -20.82 52.65 -6.27
CA THR A 90 -19.46 53.09 -6.63
C THR A 90 -18.44 52.70 -5.57
N ARG A 91 -18.77 52.86 -4.29
CA ARG A 91 -17.90 52.46 -3.17
C ARG A 91 -17.67 50.95 -3.12
N ALA A 92 -18.67 50.14 -3.45
CA ALA A 92 -18.54 48.69 -3.53
C ALA A 92 -17.57 48.27 -4.67
N LYS A 93 -17.70 48.88 -5.85
CA LYS A 93 -16.80 48.63 -6.98
C LYS A 93 -15.35 49.03 -6.69
N GLU A 94 -15.14 50.12 -5.95
CA GLU A 94 -13.81 50.57 -5.56
C GLU A 94 -13.16 49.62 -4.53
N GLN A 95 -13.94 49.10 -3.58
CA GLN A 95 -13.47 48.06 -2.66
C GLN A 95 -13.09 46.76 -3.38
N GLU A 96 -13.90 46.32 -4.34
CA GLU A 96 -13.61 45.12 -5.13
C GLU A 96 -12.31 45.26 -5.94
N LYS A 97 -12.08 46.45 -6.52
CA LYS A 97 -10.82 46.78 -7.21
C LYS A 97 -9.62 46.74 -6.27
N GLU A 98 -9.73 47.31 -5.07
CA GLU A 98 -8.64 47.32 -4.07
C GLU A 98 -8.30 45.90 -3.59
N GLU A 99 -9.30 45.04 -3.40
CA GLU A 99 -9.08 43.63 -3.04
C GLU A 99 -8.42 42.84 -4.18
N PHE A 100 -8.77 43.14 -5.43
CA PHE A 100 -8.16 42.52 -6.60
C PHE A 100 -6.68 42.88 -6.74
N GLU A 101 -6.31 44.16 -6.59
CA GLU A 101 -4.90 44.60 -6.61
C GLU A 101 -4.08 43.95 -5.48
N LYS A 102 -4.63 43.87 -4.26
CA LYS A 102 -3.98 43.15 -3.14
C LYS A 102 -3.78 41.67 -3.43
N SER A 103 -4.69 41.04 -4.20
CA SER A 103 -4.58 39.64 -4.61
C SER A 103 -3.44 39.44 -5.62
N ILE A 104 -3.30 40.35 -6.60
CA ILE A 104 -2.21 40.34 -7.58
C ILE A 104 -0.85 40.45 -6.88
N ASP A 105 -0.68 41.43 -5.98
CA ASP A 105 0.58 41.62 -5.24
C ASP A 105 0.96 40.38 -4.43
N LYS A 106 -0.03 39.72 -3.82
CA LYS A 106 0.17 38.50 -3.06
C LYS A 106 0.56 37.32 -3.95
N ALA A 107 0.01 37.23 -5.16
CA ALA A 107 0.38 36.22 -6.14
C ALA A 107 1.81 36.44 -6.65
N THR A 108 2.20 37.69 -6.93
CA THR A 108 3.55 38.07 -7.39
C THR A 108 4.61 37.74 -6.33
N ARG A 109 4.35 38.07 -5.05
CA ARG A 109 5.24 37.68 -3.92
C ARG A 109 5.38 36.17 -3.72
N ARG A 110 4.38 35.38 -4.13
CA ARG A 110 4.47 33.91 -4.07
C ARG A 110 5.33 33.36 -5.20
N LYS A 111 5.23 33.91 -6.41
CA LYS A 111 6.04 33.50 -7.55
C LYS A 111 7.54 33.72 -7.28
N SER A 112 7.92 34.87 -6.70
CA SER A 112 9.34 35.16 -6.39
C SER A 112 9.94 34.20 -5.35
N ARG A 113 9.17 33.80 -4.33
CA ARG A 113 9.64 32.83 -3.32
C ARG A 113 9.82 31.41 -3.88
N VAL A 114 8.99 31.01 -4.85
CA VAL A 114 9.11 29.70 -5.48
C VAL A 114 10.35 29.63 -6.37
N SER A 115 10.68 30.69 -7.10
CA SER A 115 11.91 30.74 -7.90
C SER A 115 13.18 30.68 -7.05
N GLU A 116 13.18 31.30 -5.87
CA GLU A 116 14.32 31.29 -4.95
C GLU A 116 14.54 29.90 -4.32
N ALA A 117 13.47 29.23 -3.88
CA ALA A 117 13.53 27.87 -3.35
C ALA A 117 13.99 26.85 -4.40
N SER A 118 13.55 26.98 -5.66
CA SER A 118 14.01 26.12 -6.75
C SER A 118 15.51 26.28 -7.02
N LEU A 119 16.05 27.49 -6.85
CA LEU A 119 17.48 27.76 -7.05
C LEU A 119 18.36 27.18 -5.93
N GLU A 120 17.85 27.13 -4.69
CA GLU A 120 18.53 26.45 -3.58
C GLU A 120 18.56 24.92 -3.75
N VAL A 121 17.46 24.31 -4.21
CA VAL A 121 17.41 22.86 -4.48
C VAL A 121 18.40 22.49 -5.59
N ALA A 122 18.50 23.29 -6.66
CA ALA A 122 19.45 23.06 -7.74
C ALA A 122 20.92 23.12 -7.26
N LYS A 123 21.26 24.00 -6.29
CA LYS A 123 22.60 24.03 -5.69
C LYS A 123 22.89 22.76 -4.88
N GLY A 124 21.93 22.29 -4.09
CA GLY A 124 22.09 21.07 -3.30
C GLY A 124 22.33 19.80 -4.15
N GLU A 125 21.68 19.68 -5.30
CA GLU A 125 21.90 18.54 -6.21
C GLU A 125 23.31 18.52 -6.82
N VAL A 126 23.87 19.69 -7.13
CA VAL A 126 25.23 19.80 -7.67
C VAL A 126 26.27 19.35 -6.63
N ASP A 127 26.10 19.73 -5.38
CA ASP A 127 27.01 19.34 -4.30
C ASP A 127 26.97 17.83 -4.02
N ILE A 128 25.78 17.22 -4.05
CA ILE A 128 25.64 15.76 -3.90
C ILE A 128 26.33 15.01 -5.04
N LYS A 129 26.14 15.45 -6.30
CA LYS A 129 26.81 14.83 -7.45
C LYS A 129 28.33 14.94 -7.36
N LYS A 130 28.83 16.08 -6.88
CA LYS A 130 30.27 16.31 -6.68
C LYS A 130 30.86 15.40 -5.59
N GLU A 131 30.10 15.14 -4.52
CA GLU A 131 30.52 14.25 -3.43
C GLU A 131 30.51 12.77 -3.87
N ILE A 132 29.51 12.34 -4.64
CA ILE A 132 29.48 10.99 -5.24
C ILE A 132 30.69 10.78 -6.14
N ALA A 133 31.02 11.76 -6.98
CA ALA A 133 32.19 11.69 -7.86
C ALA A 133 33.51 11.57 -7.05
N ARG A 134 33.64 12.31 -5.94
CA ARG A 134 34.82 12.21 -5.05
C ARG A 134 34.96 10.86 -4.36
N ARG A 135 33.84 10.24 -3.96
CA ARG A 135 33.86 8.90 -3.35
C ARG A 135 34.22 7.83 -4.37
N SER A 136 33.65 7.92 -5.57
CA SER A 136 33.95 6.99 -6.66
C SER A 136 35.43 7.00 -7.05
N THR A 137 36.08 8.17 -7.12
CA THR A 137 37.51 8.26 -7.45
C THR A 137 38.40 7.77 -6.31
N LYS A 138 37.98 7.94 -5.05
CA LYS A 138 38.70 7.44 -3.88
C LYS A 138 38.66 5.90 -3.78
N GLU A 139 37.53 5.29 -4.12
CA GLU A 139 37.39 3.82 -4.13
C GLU A 139 38.17 3.17 -5.29
N MET A 140 38.20 3.80 -6.47
CA MET A 140 38.96 3.26 -7.61
C MET A 140 40.48 3.27 -7.38
N ASN A 141 41.01 4.20 -6.57
CA ASN A 141 42.44 4.28 -6.29
C ASN A 141 42.92 3.35 -5.16
N SER A 142 42.04 2.70 -4.40
CA SER A 142 42.44 1.86 -3.25
C SER A 142 42.38 0.35 -3.53
N ASN A 143 41.86 -0.07 -4.68
CA ASN A 143 41.63 -1.50 -5.01
C ASN A 143 42.27 -1.91 -6.36
N LEU A 144 43.47 -1.42 -6.67
CA LEU A 144 44.25 -1.97 -7.77
C LEU A 144 44.83 -3.33 -7.33
N PRO A 145 44.54 -4.44 -8.04
CA PRO A 145 45.10 -5.75 -7.71
C PRO A 145 46.63 -5.68 -7.80
N ALA A 146 47.31 -6.15 -6.76
CA ALA A 146 48.77 -6.05 -6.64
C ALA A 146 49.50 -6.90 -7.67
N THR A 147 48.84 -7.92 -8.22
CA THR A 147 49.39 -8.84 -9.23
C THR A 147 48.36 -9.21 -10.29
N GLN A 148 48.84 -9.66 -11.46
CA GLN A 148 48.00 -10.11 -12.58
C GLN A 148 47.21 -11.40 -12.24
N GLU A 149 47.73 -12.22 -11.32
CA GLU A 149 47.05 -13.42 -10.81
C GLU A 149 45.85 -13.06 -9.92
N ASP A 150 45.97 -12.02 -9.09
CA ASP A 150 44.85 -11.52 -8.29
C ASP A 150 43.70 -10.98 -9.15
N ALA A 151 44.03 -10.37 -10.30
CA ALA A 151 43.04 -9.85 -11.24
C ALA A 151 42.24 -10.98 -11.94
N LEU A 152 42.89 -12.09 -12.27
CA LEU A 152 42.24 -13.27 -12.86
C LEU A 152 41.35 -13.98 -11.83
N SER A 153 41.86 -14.14 -10.61
CA SER A 153 41.11 -14.76 -9.50
C SER A 153 39.84 -13.96 -9.14
N GLU A 154 39.93 -12.62 -9.09
CA GLU A 154 38.75 -11.77 -8.83
C GLU A 154 37.75 -11.78 -9.99
N MET A 155 38.21 -11.95 -11.24
CA MET A 155 37.33 -12.10 -12.40
C MET A 155 36.54 -13.41 -12.35
N GLU A 156 37.20 -14.53 -12.07
CA GLU A 156 36.55 -15.82 -11.89
C GLU A 156 35.56 -15.81 -10.72
N ARG A 157 35.92 -15.13 -9.61
CA ARG A 157 35.03 -14.94 -8.46
C ARG A 157 33.77 -14.17 -8.84
N ARG A 158 33.90 -13.08 -9.61
CA ARG A 158 32.76 -12.30 -10.10
C ARG A 158 31.87 -13.09 -11.06
N GLU A 159 32.46 -13.89 -11.95
CA GLU A 159 31.69 -14.74 -12.86
C GLU A 159 30.90 -15.82 -12.09
N ALA A 160 31.51 -16.39 -11.05
CA ALA A 160 30.85 -17.35 -10.17
C ALA A 160 29.69 -16.70 -9.38
N GLU A 161 29.90 -15.49 -8.85
CA GLU A 161 28.86 -14.72 -8.15
C GLU A 161 27.70 -14.35 -9.09
N GLU A 162 27.98 -13.93 -10.33
CA GLU A 162 26.96 -13.62 -11.32
C GLU A 162 26.15 -14.87 -11.73
N LYS A 163 26.83 -16.00 -11.94
CA LYS A 163 26.17 -17.31 -12.19
C LYS A 163 25.28 -17.72 -11.02
N ALA A 164 25.73 -17.55 -9.78
CA ALA A 164 24.95 -17.85 -8.59
C ALA A 164 23.72 -16.95 -8.48
N PHE A 165 23.88 -15.64 -8.72
CA PHE A 165 22.79 -14.68 -8.71
C PHE A 165 21.74 -14.95 -9.79
N LYS A 166 22.18 -15.32 -11.00
CA LYS A 166 21.29 -15.71 -12.10
C LYS A 166 20.47 -16.94 -11.74
N ARG A 167 21.09 -17.98 -11.17
CA ARG A 167 20.39 -19.19 -10.67
C ARG A 167 19.38 -18.84 -9.58
N GLN A 168 19.74 -17.99 -8.62
CA GLN A 168 18.83 -17.55 -7.57
C GLN A 168 17.60 -16.83 -8.15
N ARG A 169 17.79 -16.01 -9.19
CA ARG A 169 16.70 -15.33 -9.89
C ARG A 169 15.78 -16.31 -10.63
N GLU A 170 16.34 -17.34 -11.27
CA GLU A 170 15.58 -18.40 -11.95
C GLU A 170 14.76 -19.24 -10.95
N VAL A 171 15.34 -19.63 -9.81
CA VAL A 171 14.64 -20.34 -8.74
C VAL A 171 13.51 -19.49 -8.15
N SER A 172 13.75 -18.20 -7.92
CA SER A 172 12.73 -17.27 -7.44
C SER A 172 11.60 -17.09 -8.45
N ALA A 173 11.92 -16.94 -9.74
CA ALA A 173 10.93 -16.85 -10.81
C ALA A 173 10.08 -18.13 -10.92
N PHE A 174 10.70 -19.31 -10.77
CA PHE A 174 9.99 -20.59 -10.76
C PHE A 174 9.07 -20.73 -9.54
N ALA A 175 9.53 -20.34 -8.34
CA ALA A 175 8.69 -20.33 -7.15
C ALA A 175 7.49 -19.37 -7.28
N HIS A 176 7.69 -18.21 -7.91
CA HIS A 176 6.61 -17.28 -8.23
C HIS A 176 5.63 -17.84 -9.26
N ALA A 177 6.10 -18.60 -10.25
CA ALA A 177 5.25 -19.27 -11.23
C ALA A 177 4.37 -20.34 -10.56
N LEU A 178 4.95 -21.20 -9.71
CA LEU A 178 4.19 -22.20 -8.95
C LEU A 178 3.13 -21.56 -8.04
N LYS A 179 3.46 -20.44 -7.40
CA LYS A 179 2.50 -19.70 -6.55
C LYS A 179 1.40 -19.02 -7.36
N ARG A 180 1.66 -18.70 -8.63
CA ARG A 180 0.66 -18.16 -9.55
C ARG A 180 -0.28 -19.25 -10.04
N ASP A 181 0.24 -20.44 -10.32
CA ASP A 181 -0.57 -21.58 -10.75
C ASP A 181 -1.44 -22.12 -9.60
N SER A 182 -0.97 -22.05 -8.34
CA SER A 182 -1.81 -22.36 -7.17
C SER A 182 -2.97 -21.38 -6.97
N LEU A 183 -2.91 -20.17 -7.55
CA LEU A 183 -3.98 -19.17 -7.53
C LEU A 183 -4.97 -19.33 -8.70
N VAL A 184 -4.68 -20.21 -9.67
CA VAL A 184 -5.60 -20.58 -10.77
C VAL A 184 -6.47 -21.80 -10.38
N GLU A 185 -6.26 -22.36 -9.19
CA GLU A 185 -6.97 -23.53 -8.65
C GLU A 185 -8.49 -23.34 -8.45
N ASP A 186 -9.00 -22.11 -8.45
CA ASP A 186 -10.42 -21.83 -8.17
C ASP A 186 -11.37 -21.98 -9.38
N ASN A 187 -10.86 -22.34 -10.58
CA ASN A 187 -11.68 -22.45 -11.81
C ASN A 187 -11.70 -23.85 -12.46
N LEU A 188 -11.13 -24.87 -11.84
CA LEU A 188 -11.14 -26.24 -12.39
C LEU A 188 -12.24 -27.09 -11.71
N HIS A 189 -13.20 -27.58 -12.50
CA HIS A 189 -14.24 -28.51 -12.02
C HIS A 189 -13.64 -29.80 -11.46
N GLY A 190 -14.33 -30.35 -10.45
CA GLY A 190 -13.79 -31.19 -9.38
C GLY A 190 -12.93 -32.40 -9.76
N ASP A 191 -13.14 -33.01 -10.92
CA ASP A 191 -12.39 -34.20 -11.32
C ASP A 191 -11.04 -33.87 -11.96
N GLN A 192 -10.93 -32.76 -12.70
CA GLN A 192 -9.65 -32.29 -13.22
C GLN A 192 -8.76 -31.74 -12.11
N TYR A 193 -9.35 -31.14 -11.07
CA TYR A 193 -8.62 -30.67 -9.89
C TYR A 193 -8.02 -31.85 -9.10
N LYS A 194 -8.81 -32.90 -8.84
CA LYS A 194 -8.33 -34.10 -8.13
C LYS A 194 -7.18 -34.78 -8.86
N ALA A 195 -7.28 -34.94 -10.19
CA ALA A 195 -6.22 -35.52 -11.00
C ALA A 195 -4.93 -34.68 -10.92
N ARG A 196 -5.03 -33.36 -11.12
CA ARG A 196 -3.88 -32.46 -11.14
C ARG A 196 -3.22 -32.29 -9.77
N LYS A 197 -4.00 -32.33 -8.69
CA LYS A 197 -3.51 -32.37 -7.31
C LYS A 197 -2.74 -33.66 -7.01
N GLY A 198 -3.21 -34.79 -7.54
CA GLY A 198 -2.49 -36.06 -7.49
C GLY A 198 -1.14 -35.99 -8.21
N GLU A 199 -1.11 -35.42 -9.41
CA GLU A 199 0.14 -35.22 -10.18
C GLU A 199 1.13 -34.31 -9.45
N LEU A 200 0.66 -33.20 -8.87
CA LEU A 200 1.52 -32.27 -8.12
C LEU A 200 2.10 -32.92 -6.85
N ALA A 201 1.28 -33.69 -6.12
CA ALA A 201 1.74 -34.43 -4.95
C ALA A 201 2.78 -35.50 -5.31
N ALA A 202 2.59 -36.21 -6.42
CA ALA A 202 3.55 -37.18 -6.93
C ALA A 202 4.87 -36.52 -7.36
N ALA A 203 4.80 -35.36 -8.04
CA ALA A 203 5.98 -34.58 -8.42
C ALA A 203 6.75 -34.06 -7.21
N HIS A 204 6.05 -33.56 -6.18
CA HIS A 204 6.68 -33.08 -4.95
C HIS A 204 7.33 -34.22 -4.17
N SER A 205 6.67 -35.38 -4.07
CA SER A 205 7.25 -36.59 -3.45
C SER A 205 8.52 -37.04 -4.19
N THR A 206 8.50 -37.01 -5.53
CA THR A 206 9.65 -37.37 -6.36
C THR A 206 10.82 -36.42 -6.11
N TYR A 207 10.55 -35.11 -6.05
CA TYR A 207 11.57 -34.11 -5.75
C TYR A 207 12.21 -34.32 -4.38
N GLN A 208 11.42 -34.58 -3.33
CA GLN A 208 11.94 -34.86 -1.99
C GLN A 208 12.85 -36.10 -1.98
N ASN A 209 12.43 -37.19 -2.63
CA ASN A 209 13.24 -38.42 -2.75
C ASN A 209 14.58 -38.16 -3.48
N VAL A 210 14.57 -37.36 -4.54
CA VAL A 210 15.80 -36.96 -5.25
C VAL A 210 16.72 -36.13 -4.34
N GLN A 211 16.17 -35.22 -3.53
CA GLN A 211 16.97 -34.43 -2.59
C GLN A 211 17.57 -35.29 -1.46
N GLU A 212 16.83 -36.28 -0.97
CA GLU A 212 17.33 -37.23 0.03
C GLU A 212 18.44 -38.13 -0.53
N GLU A 213 18.30 -38.64 -1.76
CA GLU A 213 19.35 -39.43 -2.41
C GLU A 213 20.60 -38.59 -2.73
N LYS A 214 20.44 -37.31 -3.08
CA LYS A 214 21.58 -36.38 -3.19
C LYS A 214 22.32 -36.23 -1.86
N LYS A 215 21.60 -36.16 -0.72
CA LYS A 215 22.22 -36.11 0.61
C LYS A 215 22.98 -37.39 0.99
N LYS A 216 22.60 -38.55 0.45
CA LYS A 216 23.27 -39.85 0.69
C LYS A 216 24.48 -40.11 -0.23
N GLY A 217 24.88 -39.16 -1.07
CA GLY A 217 26.07 -39.29 -1.91
C GLY A 217 25.81 -39.69 -3.37
N GLY A 218 24.56 -39.55 -3.86
CA GLY A 218 24.27 -39.35 -5.28
C GLY A 218 24.61 -40.52 -6.23
N ARG A 219 24.35 -41.77 -5.83
CA ARG A 219 24.50 -42.95 -6.73
C ARG A 219 23.26 -43.87 -6.73
N GLY A 220 22.07 -43.30 -6.63
CA GLY A 220 20.81 -44.04 -6.67
C GLY A 220 20.01 -43.78 -7.95
N THR A 221 19.18 -44.74 -8.34
CA THR A 221 18.06 -44.53 -9.26
C THR A 221 16.81 -44.21 -8.44
N VAL A 222 15.97 -43.29 -8.94
CA VAL A 222 14.67 -42.97 -8.33
C VAL A 222 13.58 -43.47 -9.27
N SER A 223 12.75 -44.40 -8.80
CA SER A 223 11.59 -44.89 -9.54
C SER A 223 10.49 -43.83 -9.53
N ILE A 224 9.99 -43.48 -10.72
CA ILE A 224 8.88 -42.54 -10.93
C ILE A 224 7.75 -43.24 -11.70
N PRO A 225 6.50 -42.75 -11.62
CA PRO A 225 5.41 -43.26 -12.45
C PRO A 225 5.80 -43.14 -13.94
N GLY A 226 6.06 -44.28 -14.59
CA GLY A 226 6.46 -44.36 -15.99
C GLY A 226 7.95 -44.63 -16.28
N GLY A 227 8.80 -44.85 -15.26
CA GLY A 227 10.18 -45.29 -15.47
C GLY A 227 11.12 -45.08 -14.27
N GLU A 228 12.40 -45.41 -14.43
CA GLU A 228 13.44 -45.10 -13.44
C GLU A 228 14.35 -43.99 -13.97
N VAL A 229 14.72 -43.04 -13.10
CA VAL A 229 15.65 -41.95 -13.44
C VAL A 229 16.91 -42.08 -12.62
N ASP A 230 18.06 -42.17 -13.30
CA ASP A 230 19.37 -42.12 -12.65
C ASP A 230 19.67 -40.69 -12.17
N VAL A 231 19.88 -40.54 -10.85
CA VAL A 231 20.12 -39.25 -10.19
C VAL A 231 21.37 -38.55 -10.73
N LYS A 232 22.32 -39.28 -11.33
CA LYS A 232 23.52 -38.67 -11.95
C LYS A 232 23.25 -38.00 -13.28
N SER A 233 22.21 -38.40 -14.01
CA SER A 233 21.88 -37.84 -15.34
C SER A 233 21.02 -36.57 -15.26
N LEU A 234 20.63 -36.14 -14.06
CA LEU A 234 19.64 -35.08 -13.82
C LEU A 234 20.20 -33.64 -13.84
N ASP A 235 21.51 -33.46 -14.07
CA ASP A 235 22.10 -32.13 -14.20
C ASP A 235 21.84 -31.46 -15.58
N GLY A 236 21.07 -32.10 -16.47
CA GLY A 236 20.63 -31.50 -17.72
C GLY A 236 19.27 -32.05 -18.19
N ALA A 237 18.27 -31.18 -18.25
CA ALA A 237 16.96 -31.36 -18.88
C ALA A 237 15.91 -32.24 -18.16
N ILE A 238 14.90 -31.58 -17.58
CA ILE A 238 13.60 -32.19 -17.29
C ILE A 238 12.55 -31.56 -18.23
N ARG A 239 12.04 -32.34 -19.19
CA ARG A 239 10.73 -32.11 -19.84
C ARG A 239 9.92 -33.40 -19.68
N VAL A 240 9.03 -33.45 -18.69
CA VAL A 240 8.09 -34.56 -18.52
C VAL A 240 6.86 -34.28 -19.38
N LYS A 241 6.55 -35.17 -20.33
CA LYS A 241 5.24 -35.24 -20.98
C LYS A 241 4.48 -36.41 -20.38
N ALA A 242 3.47 -36.14 -19.56
CA ALA A 242 2.57 -37.17 -19.05
C ALA A 242 1.48 -37.48 -20.09
N LYS A 243 1.18 -38.77 -20.29
CA LYS A 243 0.14 -39.29 -21.19
C LYS A 243 -1.05 -39.72 -20.34
N VAL A 244 -2.21 -39.11 -20.55
CA VAL A 244 -3.43 -39.33 -19.77
C VAL A 244 -4.13 -40.61 -20.22
N SER A 245 -4.52 -41.46 -19.27
CA SER A 245 -5.55 -42.50 -19.47
C SER A 245 -6.69 -42.23 -18.49
N VAL A 246 -7.92 -42.20 -18.99
CA VAL A 246 -9.15 -41.88 -18.25
C VAL A 246 -9.78 -43.18 -17.79
N GLY A 247 -10.03 -43.31 -16.49
CA GLY A 247 -10.84 -44.36 -15.88
C GLY A 247 -12.04 -43.75 -15.16
N GLU A 248 -13.24 -44.23 -15.51
CA GLU A 248 -14.50 -43.89 -14.86
C GLU A 248 -14.61 -44.58 -13.49
N ASN A 249 -15.16 -43.88 -12.48
CA ASN A 249 -16.30 -44.36 -11.66
C ASN A 249 -16.58 -43.53 -10.38
N ASN A 250 -17.90 -43.35 -10.18
CA ASN A 250 -18.72 -43.42 -8.97
C ASN A 250 -18.97 -42.19 -8.06
N ASP A 251 -20.28 -41.89 -8.03
CA ASP A 251 -21.06 -41.06 -7.13
C ASP A 251 -21.00 -41.48 -5.66
N GLY A 252 -21.14 -40.52 -4.74
CA GLY A 252 -21.27 -40.81 -3.32
C GLY A 252 -21.56 -39.60 -2.42
N ALA A 253 -22.85 -39.42 -2.14
CA ALA A 253 -23.48 -38.96 -0.88
C ALA A 253 -23.13 -37.59 -0.28
N ALA A 254 -24.15 -36.73 -0.28
CA ALA A 254 -24.26 -35.48 0.48
C ALA A 254 -24.63 -35.72 1.95
N GLU A 255 -24.03 -34.96 2.87
CA GLU A 255 -24.50 -34.78 4.24
C GLU A 255 -24.97 -33.33 4.48
N ASN A 256 -26.21 -33.22 4.97
CA ASN A 256 -26.92 -31.98 5.28
C ASN A 256 -26.40 -31.36 6.59
N GLY A 257 -25.59 -30.31 6.48
CA GLY A 257 -25.32 -29.37 7.58
C GLY A 257 -26.20 -28.13 7.47
N GLN A 258 -27.13 -27.93 8.42
CA GLN A 258 -27.89 -26.69 8.56
C GLN A 258 -26.94 -25.53 8.89
N GLN A 259 -26.56 -24.75 7.87
CA GLN A 259 -25.89 -23.45 8.04
C GLN A 259 -26.90 -22.36 8.50
N PRO A 260 -26.46 -21.41 9.35
CA PRO A 260 -27.29 -20.31 9.85
C PRO A 260 -27.76 -19.37 8.72
N ASP A 261 -28.99 -18.86 8.83
CA ASP A 261 -29.71 -18.15 7.74
C ASP A 261 -29.04 -16.90 7.16
N TRP A 262 -28.06 -16.29 7.84
CA TRP A 262 -27.26 -15.20 7.27
C TRP A 262 -26.22 -15.66 6.24
N GLN A 263 -25.86 -16.97 6.21
CA GLN A 263 -25.11 -17.58 5.11
C GLN A 263 -25.99 -17.98 3.92
N LYS A 264 -27.30 -18.18 4.11
CA LYS A 264 -28.23 -18.54 3.01
C LYS A 264 -28.64 -17.36 2.13
N LYS A 265 -28.58 -16.14 2.66
CA LYS A 265 -28.58 -14.90 1.83
C LYS A 265 -27.16 -14.45 1.51
N GLY A 266 -26.28 -15.43 1.31
CA GLY A 266 -24.85 -15.23 1.19
C GLY A 266 -24.51 -14.28 0.05
N TRP A 267 -23.62 -13.34 0.34
CA TRP A 267 -22.88 -12.55 -0.65
C TRP A 267 -22.26 -13.43 -1.76
N ASN A 268 -22.09 -14.74 -1.49
CA ASN A 268 -21.53 -15.75 -2.40
C ASN A 268 -22.46 -16.24 -3.51
N ASN A 269 -23.78 -16.04 -3.43
CA ASN A 269 -24.67 -16.51 -4.50
C ASN A 269 -24.91 -15.38 -5.51
N GLU A 270 -24.22 -15.47 -6.64
CA GLU A 270 -24.63 -14.87 -7.92
C GLU A 270 -24.66 -13.34 -8.04
N ARG A 271 -23.86 -12.59 -7.29
CA ARG A 271 -23.46 -11.29 -7.86
C ARG A 271 -22.41 -11.58 -8.93
N LYS A 272 -22.86 -11.65 -10.20
CA LYS A 272 -22.04 -11.34 -11.37
C LYS A 272 -21.50 -9.92 -11.21
N LEU A 273 -20.58 -9.72 -10.28
CA LEU A 273 -19.87 -8.47 -10.10
C LEU A 273 -18.92 -8.40 -11.28
N THR A 274 -19.37 -7.75 -12.34
CA THR A 274 -18.65 -7.62 -13.60
C THR A 274 -17.49 -6.62 -13.52
N GLY A 275 -17.05 -6.26 -12.31
CA GLY A 275 -16.05 -5.24 -12.09
C GLY A 275 -14.69 -5.76 -11.68
N LYS A 276 -13.72 -4.85 -11.73
CA LYS A 276 -12.34 -5.11 -11.31
C LYS A 276 -12.28 -5.37 -9.80
N ARG A 277 -11.50 -6.38 -9.41
CA ARG A 277 -11.20 -6.72 -8.01
C ARG A 277 -9.72 -6.99 -7.84
N GLY A 278 -9.20 -6.77 -6.63
CA GLY A 278 -7.80 -7.02 -6.32
C GLY A 278 -7.33 -6.35 -5.03
N PHE A 279 -6.14 -6.75 -4.59
CA PHE A 279 -5.51 -6.16 -3.41
C PHE A 279 -4.79 -4.86 -3.78
N LEU A 280 -5.05 -3.79 -3.02
CA LEU A 280 -4.33 -2.52 -3.13
C LEU A 280 -3.92 -2.03 -1.74
N LEU A 281 -2.89 -1.19 -1.68
CA LEU A 281 -2.57 -0.46 -0.47
C LEU A 281 -3.48 0.75 -0.35
N LYS A 282 -4.09 0.95 0.83
CA LYS A 282 -4.96 2.08 1.15
C LYS A 282 -4.35 2.95 2.22
N LYS A 283 -4.40 4.25 2.02
CA LYS A 283 -4.09 5.25 3.05
C LYS A 283 -5.22 6.29 3.11
N GLY A 284 -5.61 6.66 4.33
CA GLY A 284 -6.53 7.78 4.53
C GLY A 284 -5.89 9.04 3.99
N GLY A 285 -6.55 9.71 3.05
CA GLY A 285 -6.03 10.95 2.48
C GLY A 285 -6.19 12.11 3.45
N SER A 286 -5.52 13.19 3.09
CA SER A 286 -5.57 14.46 3.81
C SER A 286 -6.98 15.05 3.72
N LYS A 287 -7.49 15.66 4.80
CA LYS A 287 -8.66 16.53 4.64
C LYS A 287 -8.19 17.84 4.02
N ARG A 288 -8.85 18.30 2.96
CA ARG A 288 -8.59 19.64 2.44
C ARG A 288 -9.40 20.67 3.23
N ASN A 289 -8.84 21.84 3.49
CA ASN A 289 -9.59 22.96 4.08
C ASN A 289 -10.47 23.66 3.03
N GLU A 290 -11.16 24.72 3.45
CA GLU A 290 -12.01 25.56 2.57
C GLU A 290 -11.29 26.16 1.39
N LYS A 291 -9.99 26.37 1.52
CA LYS A 291 -9.14 26.93 0.47
C LYS A 291 -8.52 25.84 -0.41
N GLY A 292 -9.03 24.61 -0.35
CA GLY A 292 -8.53 23.46 -1.10
C GLY A 292 -7.14 22.98 -0.67
N ARG A 293 -6.55 23.55 0.39
CA ARG A 293 -5.21 23.16 0.85
C ARG A 293 -5.32 21.91 1.70
N SER A 294 -4.47 20.93 1.42
CA SER A 294 -4.28 19.74 2.24
C SER A 294 -3.87 20.14 3.66
N VAL A 295 -4.75 19.94 4.63
CA VAL A 295 -4.42 20.08 6.05
C VAL A 295 -3.84 18.75 6.47
N LYS A 296 -2.53 18.71 6.76
CA LYS A 296 -1.85 17.54 7.33
C LYS A 296 -2.53 17.18 8.66
N LEU A 297 -3.59 16.40 8.60
CA LEU A 297 -4.14 15.76 9.78
C LEU A 297 -3.22 14.60 10.11
N PHE A 298 -2.73 14.59 11.34
CA PHE A 298 -1.92 13.55 11.97
C PHE A 298 -2.68 12.21 12.14
N THR A 299 -3.65 11.92 11.27
CA THR A 299 -4.50 10.75 11.35
C THR A 299 -3.79 9.57 10.69
N ARG A 300 -3.01 8.85 11.51
CA ARG A 300 -2.48 7.49 11.33
C ARG A 300 -1.85 7.23 9.96
N HIS A 301 -0.52 7.36 9.92
CA HIS A 301 0.31 7.33 8.72
C HIS A 301 0.41 5.99 7.97
N ASN A 302 -0.26 4.94 8.43
CA ASN A 302 0.01 3.59 7.94
C ASN A 302 -0.81 3.26 6.71
N TRP A 303 -0.10 2.89 5.66
CA TRP A 303 -0.67 2.16 4.53
C TRP A 303 -1.17 0.80 5.00
N ASN A 304 -2.31 0.40 4.47
CA ASN A 304 -2.98 -0.83 4.83
C ASN A 304 -3.37 -1.58 3.57
N THR A 305 -2.93 -2.82 3.42
CA THR A 305 -3.41 -3.70 2.35
C THR A 305 -4.89 -3.98 2.56
N ARG A 306 -5.71 -3.78 1.52
CA ARG A 306 -7.15 -4.02 1.52
C ARG A 306 -7.54 -4.68 0.20
N PHE A 307 -8.56 -5.52 0.25
CA PHE A 307 -9.17 -6.08 -0.96
C PHE A 307 -10.21 -5.09 -1.47
N PHE A 308 -10.07 -4.65 -2.72
CA PHE A 308 -10.99 -3.73 -3.36
C PHE A 308 -11.87 -4.46 -4.36
N MET A 309 -13.13 -4.06 -4.42
CA MET A 309 -14.10 -4.56 -5.38
C MET A 309 -14.86 -3.39 -5.98
N LEU A 310 -14.76 -3.27 -7.29
CA LEU A 310 -15.52 -2.31 -8.07
C LEU A 310 -16.87 -2.93 -8.45
N ASN A 311 -17.97 -2.33 -8.01
CA ASN A 311 -19.31 -2.73 -8.42
C ASN A 311 -19.76 -1.83 -9.58
N THR A 312 -19.79 -2.39 -10.77
CA THR A 312 -20.17 -1.70 -12.01
C THR A 312 -21.64 -1.28 -12.01
N SER A 313 -22.52 -2.07 -11.40
CA SER A 313 -23.96 -1.79 -11.34
C SER A 313 -24.29 -0.64 -10.40
N THR A 314 -23.66 -0.58 -9.22
CA THR A 314 -23.92 0.49 -8.24
C THR A 314 -22.95 1.67 -8.37
N LYS A 315 -21.96 1.60 -9.25
CA LYS A 315 -20.87 2.58 -9.39
C LYS A 315 -20.14 2.85 -8.06
N GLU A 316 -19.94 1.80 -7.27
CA GLU A 316 -19.33 1.88 -5.95
C GLU A 316 -18.01 1.11 -5.90
N LEU A 317 -17.01 1.70 -5.24
CA LEU A 317 -15.76 1.03 -4.90
C LEU A 317 -15.79 0.65 -3.42
N SER A 318 -15.99 -0.64 -3.16
CA SER A 318 -16.00 -1.21 -1.81
C SER A 318 -14.61 -1.73 -1.44
N TYR A 319 -14.22 -1.62 -0.16
CA TYR A 319 -12.99 -2.22 0.33
C TYR A 319 -13.20 -3.03 1.61
N PHE A 320 -12.50 -4.15 1.70
CA PHE A 320 -12.61 -5.18 2.73
C PHE A 320 -11.25 -5.36 3.42
N ARG A 321 -11.22 -5.98 4.60
CA ARG A 321 -9.94 -6.32 5.23
C ARG A 321 -9.23 -7.37 4.40
N ASN A 322 -9.98 -8.42 4.03
CA ASN A 322 -9.57 -9.55 3.20
C ASN A 322 -10.66 -9.87 2.16
N GLU A 323 -10.37 -10.78 1.22
CA GLU A 323 -11.31 -11.17 0.15
C GLU A 323 -12.53 -11.96 0.64
N VAL A 324 -12.37 -12.75 1.71
CA VAL A 324 -13.42 -13.61 2.26
C VAL A 324 -14.35 -12.89 3.24
N ASP A 325 -14.12 -11.60 3.51
CA ASP A 325 -14.91 -10.87 4.48
C ASP A 325 -16.33 -10.62 3.96
N PRO A 326 -17.38 -10.90 4.74
CA PRO A 326 -18.75 -10.76 4.29
C PRO A 326 -19.24 -9.31 4.24
N GLN A 327 -18.50 -8.35 4.84
CA GLN A 327 -18.93 -6.96 4.97
C GLN A 327 -17.80 -5.99 4.61
N PRO A 328 -18.07 -4.96 3.78
CA PRO A 328 -17.07 -3.96 3.44
C PRO A 328 -16.75 -3.07 4.65
N LEU A 329 -15.47 -2.76 4.83
CA LEU A 329 -15.01 -1.77 5.82
C LEU A 329 -15.39 -0.34 5.42
N GLY A 330 -15.59 -0.10 4.14
CA GLY A 330 -16.13 1.13 3.63
C GLY A 330 -16.45 1.07 2.15
N ILE A 331 -17.29 2.01 1.73
CA ILE A 331 -17.83 2.11 0.38
C ILE A 331 -17.58 3.53 -0.10
N LEU A 332 -17.05 3.67 -1.32
CA LEU A 332 -16.83 4.95 -2.00
C LEU A 332 -17.77 5.02 -3.20
N LYS A 333 -18.69 5.99 -3.20
CA LYS A 333 -19.59 6.25 -4.34
C LYS A 333 -18.82 7.03 -5.40
N LEU A 334 -18.45 6.37 -6.51
CA LEU A 334 -17.51 6.93 -7.49
C LEU A 334 -17.99 8.15 -8.28
N PRO A 335 -19.29 8.36 -8.56
CA PRO A 335 -19.75 9.55 -9.28
C PRO A 335 -19.29 10.87 -8.64
N ASP A 336 -19.15 10.90 -7.32
CA ASP A 336 -18.77 12.11 -6.57
C ASP A 336 -17.25 12.29 -6.43
N PHE A 337 -16.46 11.42 -7.05
CA PHE A 337 -15.01 11.40 -6.88
C PHE A 337 -14.28 11.88 -8.12
N THR A 338 -13.23 12.65 -7.88
CA THR A 338 -12.22 12.96 -8.90
C THR A 338 -10.97 12.13 -8.65
N ILE A 339 -10.34 11.66 -9.73
CA ILE A 339 -9.14 10.82 -9.67
C ILE A 339 -7.95 11.62 -10.16
N GLN A 340 -6.82 11.49 -9.46
CA GLN A 340 -5.56 12.10 -9.88
C GLN A 340 -4.40 11.12 -9.65
N ARG A 341 -3.55 10.93 -10.67
CA ARG A 341 -2.27 10.20 -10.51
C ARG A 341 -1.27 11.05 -9.74
N ILE A 342 -0.52 10.43 -8.83
CA ILE A 342 0.61 11.06 -8.14
C ILE A 342 1.92 10.45 -8.62
N ALA A 343 2.60 11.12 -9.56
CA ALA A 343 3.81 10.60 -10.21
C ALA A 343 5.03 10.42 -9.26
N HIS A 344 5.11 11.20 -8.18
CA HIS A 344 6.29 11.25 -7.31
C HIS A 344 6.01 10.79 -5.87
N HIS A 345 5.09 9.85 -5.68
CA HIS A 345 4.86 9.28 -4.35
C HIS A 345 5.94 8.22 -4.01
N VAL A 346 6.30 8.08 -2.73
CA VAL A 346 7.28 7.07 -2.23
C VAL A 346 6.90 5.62 -2.58
N HIS A 347 5.62 5.37 -2.90
CA HIS A 347 5.13 4.04 -3.31
C HIS A 347 4.97 3.89 -4.83
N GLY A 348 5.41 4.89 -5.60
CA GLY A 348 5.36 4.93 -7.07
C GLY A 348 3.92 5.03 -7.60
N PHE A 349 3.23 3.90 -7.66
CA PHE A 349 1.98 3.70 -8.39
C PHE A 349 0.77 4.11 -7.53
N VAL A 350 0.53 5.41 -7.37
CA VAL A 350 -0.51 5.94 -6.46
C VAL A 350 -1.58 6.75 -7.20
N LEU A 351 -2.85 6.46 -6.91
CA LEU A 351 -4.02 7.27 -7.25
C LEU A 351 -4.55 8.00 -6.01
N GLU A 352 -4.84 9.28 -6.16
CA GLU A 352 -5.64 10.06 -5.21
C GLU A 352 -7.10 10.09 -5.65
N LEU A 353 -7.97 9.58 -4.79
CA LEU A 353 -9.42 9.65 -4.92
C LEU A 353 -9.94 10.79 -4.03
N ASN A 354 -10.34 11.89 -4.66
CA ASN A 354 -10.85 13.07 -3.97
C ASN A 354 -12.37 13.07 -3.99
N GLY A 355 -12.97 12.72 -2.84
CA GLY A 355 -14.42 12.61 -2.71
C GLY A 355 -15.12 13.87 -2.21
N PRO A 356 -16.45 13.81 -2.10
CA PRO A 356 -17.25 14.86 -1.50
C PRO A 356 -16.85 15.02 -0.03
N ASN A 357 -17.04 16.22 0.53
CA ASN A 357 -16.59 16.58 1.88
C ASN A 357 -15.07 16.65 2.06
N ARG A 358 -14.32 16.86 0.97
CA ARG A 358 -12.86 17.10 0.99
C ARG A 358 -12.07 15.95 1.63
N ARG A 359 -12.62 14.74 1.56
CA ARG A 359 -11.98 13.53 2.06
C ARG A 359 -11.26 12.85 0.90
N GLY A 360 -9.95 12.96 0.89
CA GLY A 360 -9.10 12.21 -0.03
C GLY A 360 -8.90 10.77 0.45
N PHE A 361 -8.60 9.87 -0.47
CA PHE A 361 -8.01 8.56 -0.21
C PHE A 361 -6.84 8.36 -1.17
N LEU A 362 -5.77 7.76 -0.67
CA LEU A 362 -4.68 7.31 -1.53
C LEU A 362 -4.79 5.80 -1.67
N ILE A 363 -4.79 5.31 -2.90
CA ILE A 363 -4.66 3.89 -3.21
C ILE A 363 -3.38 3.67 -4.01
N ALA A 364 -2.65 2.61 -3.70
CA ALA A 364 -1.44 2.24 -4.43
C ALA A 364 -1.53 0.82 -4.99
N ALA A 365 -1.18 0.68 -6.26
CA ALA A 365 -1.08 -0.58 -6.98
C ALA A 365 0.32 -1.20 -6.85
N ALA A 366 0.46 -2.48 -7.21
CA ALA A 366 1.75 -3.16 -7.17
C ALA A 366 2.68 -2.75 -8.33
N ASN A 367 2.11 -2.30 -9.45
CA ASN A 367 2.84 -1.91 -10.66
C ASN A 367 2.04 -0.90 -11.51
N THR A 368 2.69 -0.30 -12.51
CA THR A 368 2.09 0.69 -13.42
C THR A 368 0.88 0.15 -14.18
N LYS A 369 0.95 -1.08 -14.69
CA LYS A 369 -0.13 -1.68 -15.47
C LYS A 369 -1.39 -1.86 -14.61
N GLU A 370 -1.23 -2.36 -13.39
CA GLU A 370 -2.34 -2.50 -12.45
C GLU A 370 -2.93 -1.13 -12.10
N LEU A 371 -2.09 -0.10 -11.92
CA LEU A 371 -2.55 1.28 -11.70
C LEU A 371 -3.41 1.79 -12.86
N GLU A 372 -2.93 1.61 -14.09
CA GLU A 372 -3.62 1.99 -15.33
C GLU A 372 -4.96 1.29 -15.47
N ASP A 373 -4.99 -0.03 -15.22
CA ASP A 373 -6.24 -0.78 -15.26
C ASP A 373 -7.23 -0.30 -14.20
N TRP A 374 -6.77 0.02 -12.97
CA TRP A 374 -7.63 0.53 -11.91
C TRP A 374 -8.12 1.94 -12.23
N GLU A 375 -7.26 2.82 -12.70
CA GLU A 375 -7.64 4.16 -13.10
C GLU A 375 -8.66 4.13 -14.24
N GLY A 376 -8.41 3.35 -15.30
CA GLY A 376 -9.34 3.20 -16.42
C GLY A 376 -10.68 2.63 -15.98
N ALA A 377 -10.67 1.63 -15.09
CA ALA A 377 -11.88 1.06 -14.54
C ALA A 377 -12.67 2.10 -13.72
N ILE A 378 -12.02 2.88 -12.84
CA ILE A 378 -12.73 3.86 -11.99
C ILE A 378 -13.16 5.09 -12.81
N ASN A 379 -12.32 5.62 -13.71
CA ASN A 379 -12.66 6.76 -14.57
C ASN A 379 -13.90 6.51 -15.43
N SER A 380 -14.12 5.27 -15.89
CA SER A 380 -15.33 4.90 -16.63
C SER A 380 -16.63 5.17 -15.87
N PHE A 381 -16.57 5.24 -14.53
CA PHE A 381 -17.72 5.54 -13.67
C PHE A 381 -17.79 7.01 -13.21
N CYS A 382 -16.66 7.71 -13.15
CA CYS A 382 -16.64 9.13 -12.74
C CYS A 382 -17.11 10.07 -13.86
N ALA A 383 -16.98 9.68 -15.14
CA ALA A 383 -17.25 10.57 -16.28
C ALA A 383 -18.73 10.63 -16.73
N THR A 384 -19.70 10.12 -15.96
CA THR A 384 -21.06 9.86 -16.50
C THR A 384 -22.16 10.90 -16.20
N GLU A 385 -21.88 12.10 -15.72
CA GLU A 385 -22.93 13.11 -15.42
C GLU A 385 -22.75 14.46 -16.15
N GLU A 386 -22.79 14.43 -17.49
CA GLU A 386 -23.24 15.59 -18.28
C GLU A 386 -24.51 15.18 -19.05
N LYS A 387 -25.68 15.23 -18.40
CA LYS A 387 -26.98 15.22 -19.08
C LYS A 387 -28.00 16.08 -18.36
#